data_AF-A0A6I0EBA3-F1
#
_entry.id   AF-A0A6I0EBA3-F1
#
_cell.length_a   1.000
_cell.length_b   1.000
_cell.length_c   1.000
_cell.angle_alpha   90.00
_cell.angle_beta   90.00
_cell.angle_gamma   90.00
#
_symmetry.space_group_name_H-M   'P 1'
#
loop_
_entity.id
_entity.type
_entity.pdbx_description
1 polymer ?
#
loop_
_entity_poly.entity_id
_entity_poly.type
_entity_poly.pdbx_seq_one_letter_code
_entity_poly.pdbx_strand_id
1 'polypeptide(L)'
;MKKVIALLLIISGTYSAFAQRNLVRPEDVKTFLGTKTYVVLEDNPMSGYNVEIRDAVERSWKITPFEFITAKEFENVRNDINRSFLVLIQMKFDGDKSTPIYN
;
A
#
# COMPACT_ATOMS: atom_id res chain seq x y z
N MET A 1 -38.37 28.95 2.70
CA MET A 1 -36.96 29.22 2.32
C MET A 1 -35.97 28.84 3.44
N LYS A 2 -36.06 29.42 4.65
CA LYS A 2 -35.14 29.09 5.77
C LYS A 2 -35.07 27.59 6.12
N LYS A 3 -36.21 26.88 6.11
CA LYS A 3 -36.29 25.43 6.36
C LYS A 3 -35.62 24.58 5.25
N VAL A 4 -35.68 25.04 4.00
CA VAL A 4 -35.07 24.35 2.84
C VAL A 4 -33.56 24.52 2.87
N ILE A 5 -33.08 25.71 3.21
CA ILE A 5 -31.64 25.99 3.39
C ILE A 5 -31.06 25.18 4.55
N ALA A 6 -31.78 25.08 5.67
CA ALA A 6 -31.36 24.25 6.79
C ALA A 6 -31.27 22.76 6.42
N LEU A 7 -32.23 22.25 5.63
CA LEU A 7 -32.21 20.87 5.16
C LEU A 7 -31.02 20.58 4.23
N LEU A 8 -30.71 21.51 3.32
CA LEU A 8 -29.55 21.41 2.41
C LEU A 8 -28.22 21.39 3.19
N LEU A 9 -28.08 22.21 4.23
CA LEU A 9 -26.89 22.24 5.08
C LEU A 9 -26.71 20.94 5.89
N ILE A 10 -27.80 20.34 6.35
CA ILE A 10 -27.76 19.05 7.06
C ILE A 10 -27.33 17.95 6.09
N ILE A 11 -27.90 17.91 4.88
CA ILE A 11 -27.54 16.92 3.86
C ILE A 11 -26.07 17.07 3.47
N SER A 12 -25.58 18.29 3.20
CA SER A 12 -24.15 18.50 2.87
C SER A 12 -23.21 18.08 4.00
N GLY A 13 -23.59 18.30 5.27
CA GLY A 13 -22.80 17.90 6.43
C GLY A 13 -22.62 16.37 6.55
N THR A 14 -23.61 15.59 6.13
CA THR A 14 -23.51 14.11 6.17
C THR A 14 -22.53 13.54 5.16
N TYR A 15 -22.28 14.21 4.03
CA TYR A 15 -21.28 13.78 3.04
C TYR A 15 -19.84 13.90 3.57
N SER A 16 -19.56 14.91 4.41
CA SER A 16 -18.24 15.07 5.05
C SER A 16 -17.98 14.02 6.14
N ALA A 17 -19.01 13.36 6.67
CA ALA A 17 -18.88 12.36 7.72
C ALA A 17 -18.28 11.02 7.21
N PHE A 18 -18.27 10.78 5.89
CA PHE A 18 -17.64 9.61 5.27
C PHE A 18 -16.13 9.75 5.03
N ALA A 19 -15.53 10.90 5.34
CA ALA A 19 -14.08 11.11 5.24
C ALA A 19 -13.30 10.51 6.42
N GLN A 20 -13.78 9.38 6.98
CA GLN A 20 -13.07 8.70 8.05
C GLN A 20 -11.77 8.12 7.49
N ARG A 21 -10.68 8.33 8.23
CA ARG A 21 -9.37 7.74 7.94
C ARG A 21 -9.55 6.23 7.82
N ASN A 22 -9.01 5.61 6.76
CA ASN A 22 -8.93 4.15 6.64
C ASN A 22 -8.10 3.62 7.82
N LEU A 23 -8.77 3.25 8.91
CA LEU A 23 -8.16 2.57 10.03
C LEU A 23 -8.08 1.09 9.69
N VAL A 24 -7.01 0.43 10.13
CA VAL A 24 -6.86 -1.01 9.98
C VAL A 24 -7.94 -1.69 10.81
N ARG A 25 -8.78 -2.50 10.16
CA ARG A 25 -9.87 -3.24 10.78
C ARG A 25 -9.44 -4.69 11.04
N PRO A 26 -10.08 -5.41 11.97
CA PRO A 26 -9.77 -6.83 12.22
C PRO A 26 -9.85 -7.70 10.96
N GLU A 27 -10.79 -7.41 10.05
CA GLU A 27 -10.91 -8.08 8.75
C GLU A 27 -9.72 -7.84 7.83
N ASP A 28 -9.06 -6.68 7.92
CA ASP A 28 -7.88 -6.38 7.09
C ASP A 28 -6.68 -7.21 7.56
N VAL A 29 -6.54 -7.39 8.88
CA VAL A 29 -5.53 -8.29 9.48
C VAL A 29 -5.83 -9.75 9.10
N LYS A 30 -7.09 -10.18 9.20
CA LYS A 30 -7.49 -11.54 8.81
C LYS A 30 -7.21 -11.80 7.34
N THR A 31 -7.48 -10.82 6.48
CA THR A 31 -7.17 -10.89 5.04
C THR A 31 -5.67 -11.03 4.84
N PHE A 32 -4.87 -10.13 5.43
CA PHE A 32 -3.41 -10.19 5.34
C PHE A 32 -2.83 -11.53 5.79
N LEU A 33 -3.28 -12.09 6.91
CA LEU A 33 -2.79 -13.38 7.41
C LEU A 33 -3.20 -14.57 6.52
N GLY A 34 -4.24 -14.41 5.69
CA GLY A 34 -4.73 -15.43 4.78
C GLY A 34 -4.15 -15.35 3.36
N THR A 35 -3.41 -14.30 3.03
CA THR A 35 -2.86 -14.06 1.68
C THR A 35 -1.38 -14.39 1.60
N LYS A 36 -0.91 -14.63 0.37
CA LYS A 36 0.52 -14.71 0.09
C LYS A 36 1.11 -13.30 0.03
N THR A 37 2.26 -13.09 0.66
CA THR A 37 3.02 -11.83 0.59
C THR A 37 4.02 -11.86 -0.57
N TYR A 38 3.83 -10.97 -1.52
CA TYR A 38 4.73 -10.77 -2.65
C TYR A 38 5.80 -9.73 -2.28
N VAL A 39 7.06 -10.14 -2.30
CA VAL A 39 8.19 -9.25 -2.06
C VAL A 39 8.66 -8.72 -3.40
N VAL A 40 8.50 -7.41 -3.60
CA VAL A 40 8.77 -6.76 -4.89
C VAL A 40 10.24 -6.38 -4.96
N LEU A 41 10.93 -6.92 -5.96
CA LEU A 41 12.33 -6.64 -6.24
C LEU A 41 12.45 -5.47 -7.21
N GLU A 42 13.54 -4.73 -7.08
CA GLU A 42 13.92 -3.73 -8.06
C GLU A 42 14.37 -4.39 -9.37
N ASP A 43 14.14 -3.72 -10.49
CA ASP A 43 14.47 -4.25 -11.82
C ASP A 43 15.98 -4.39 -12.05
N ASN A 44 16.81 -3.64 -11.31
CA ASN A 44 18.26 -3.74 -11.37
C ASN A 44 18.75 -5.05 -10.71
N PRO A 45 19.32 -6.01 -11.45
CA PRO A 45 19.79 -7.28 -10.89
C PRO A 45 20.94 -7.13 -9.89
N MET A 46 21.70 -6.03 -9.98
CA MET A 46 22.80 -5.71 -9.08
C MET A 46 22.38 -4.83 -7.91
N SER A 47 21.07 -4.64 -7.69
CA SER A 47 20.56 -3.85 -6.57
C SER A 47 20.97 -4.48 -5.24
N GLY A 48 21.62 -3.69 -4.38
CA GLY A 48 21.91 -4.10 -3.00
C GLY A 48 20.63 -4.39 -2.22
N TYR A 49 19.54 -3.65 -2.48
CA TYR A 49 18.24 -3.94 -1.87
C TYR A 49 17.77 -5.36 -2.17
N ASN A 50 17.88 -5.81 -3.42
CA ASN A 50 17.46 -7.16 -3.81
C ASN A 50 18.21 -8.26 -3.05
N VAL A 51 19.50 -8.05 -2.76
CA VAL A 51 20.31 -9.00 -1.97
C VAL A 51 19.83 -9.01 -0.51
N GLU A 52 19.75 -7.83 0.09
CA GLU A 52 19.44 -7.67 1.52
C GLU A 52 17.99 -8.09 1.85
N ILE A 53 17.01 -7.74 1.01
CA ILE A 53 15.61 -8.08 1.26
C ILE A 53 15.37 -9.58 1.12
N ARG A 54 16.06 -10.26 0.19
CA ARG A 54 15.97 -11.72 0.03
C ARG A 54 16.45 -12.41 1.29
N ASP A 55 17.66 -12.10 1.75
CA ASP A 55 18.24 -12.67 2.97
C ASP A 55 17.36 -12.38 4.20
N ALA A 56 16.90 -11.13 4.36
CA ALA A 56 16.05 -10.76 5.49
C ALA A 56 14.72 -11.53 5.54
N VAL A 57 14.03 -11.64 4.40
CA VAL A 57 12.75 -12.34 4.30
C VAL A 57 12.92 -13.84 4.48
N GLU A 58 13.89 -14.46 3.80
CA GLU A 58 14.14 -15.90 3.91
C GLU A 58 14.52 -16.32 5.33
N ARG A 59 15.33 -15.49 6.02
CA ARG A 59 15.75 -15.76 7.40
C ARG A 59 14.63 -15.58 8.42
N SER A 60 13.79 -14.55 8.25
CA SER A 60 12.99 -14.01 9.36
C SER A 60 11.48 -14.00 9.12
N TRP A 61 11.01 -14.06 7.88
CA TRP A 61 9.58 -13.93 7.58
C TRP A 61 8.84 -15.24 7.87
N LYS A 62 7.96 -15.20 8.88
CA LYS A 62 7.21 -16.38 9.37
C LYS A 62 5.70 -16.17 9.45
N ILE A 63 5.21 -15.03 8.97
CA ILE A 63 3.82 -14.60 9.19
C ILE A 63 2.89 -15.15 8.10
N THR A 64 3.31 -15.07 6.85
CA THR A 64 2.55 -15.50 5.67
C THR A 64 3.47 -16.24 4.68
N PRO A 65 2.94 -17.11 3.81
CA PRO A 65 3.71 -17.59 2.66
C PRO A 65 4.18 -16.40 1.82
N PHE A 66 5.39 -16.46 1.28
CA PHE A 66 5.93 -15.38 0.47
C PHE A 66 6.46 -15.85 -0.89
N GLU A 67 6.60 -14.90 -1.82
CA GLU A 67 7.15 -15.10 -3.15
C GLU A 67 7.84 -13.81 -3.61
N PHE A 68 8.99 -13.94 -4.26
CA PHE A 68 9.69 -12.80 -4.85
C PHE A 68 9.18 -12.55 -6.27
N ILE A 69 8.86 -11.29 -6.58
CA ILE A 69 8.38 -10.88 -7.91
C ILE A 69 9.12 -9.65 -8.42
N THR A 70 9.12 -9.47 -9.73
CA THR A 70 9.64 -8.28 -10.40
C THR A 70 8.68 -7.09 -10.27
N ALA A 71 9.18 -5.87 -10.47
CA ALA A 71 8.33 -4.67 -10.51
C ALA A 71 7.28 -4.77 -11.64
N LYS A 72 7.65 -5.35 -12.78
CA LYS A 72 6.71 -5.61 -13.89
C LYS A 72 5.57 -6.55 -13.50
N GLU A 73 5.85 -7.62 -12.76
CA GLU A 73 4.82 -8.53 -12.27
C GLU A 73 3.92 -7.84 -11.24
N PHE A 74 4.51 -7.02 -10.36
CA PHE A 74 3.77 -6.23 -9.39
C PHE A 74 2.72 -5.33 -10.04
N GLU A 75 3.07 -4.61 -11.12
CA GLU A 75 2.10 -3.75 -11.82
C GLU A 75 0.88 -4.50 -12.35
N ASN A 76 1.03 -5.78 -12.72
CA ASN A 76 -0.09 -6.60 -13.19
C ASN A 76 -1.01 -7.07 -12.06
N VAL A 77 -0.52 -7.13 -10.82
CA VAL A 77 -1.21 -7.79 -9.70
C VAL A 77 -1.51 -6.87 -8.51
N ARG A 78 -0.97 -5.65 -8.49
CA ARG A 78 -1.11 -4.66 -7.39
C ARG A 78 -2.56 -4.29 -7.04
N ASN A 79 -3.49 -4.48 -7.96
CA ASN A 79 -4.91 -4.18 -7.76
C ASN A 79 -5.72 -5.37 -7.23
N ASP A 80 -5.10 -6.54 -7.07
CA ASP A 80 -5.76 -7.73 -6.52
C ASP A 80 -5.85 -7.64 -4.99
N ILE A 81 -7.08 -7.51 -4.48
CA ILE A 81 -7.39 -7.43 -3.05
C ILE A 81 -6.95 -8.68 -2.28
N ASN A 82 -6.78 -9.83 -2.96
CA ASN A 82 -6.37 -11.09 -2.33
C ASN A 82 -4.85 -11.28 -2.30
N ARG A 83 -4.07 -10.21 -2.48
CA ARG A 83 -2.62 -10.23 -2.45
C ARG A 83 -2.10 -9.19 -1.49
N SER A 84 -0.99 -9.53 -0.83
CA SER A 84 -0.29 -8.59 0.05
C SER A 84 1.12 -8.38 -0.49
N PHE A 85 1.67 -7.21 -0.24
CA PHE A 85 2.92 -6.79 -0.88
C PHE A 85 3.88 -6.21 0.15
N LEU A 86 5.15 -6.57 0.03
CA LEU A 86 6.27 -5.87 0.66
C LEU A 86 6.98 -5.11 -0.46
N VAL A 87 6.88 -3.79 -0.42
CA VAL A 87 7.38 -2.90 -1.48
C VAL A 87 8.32 -1.87 -0.86
N LEU A 88 9.43 -1.59 -1.54
CA LEU A 88 10.28 -0.47 -1.20
C LEU A 88 9.58 0.83 -1.60
N ILE A 89 9.15 1.62 -0.60
CA ILE A 89 8.53 2.92 -0.84
C ILE A 89 9.63 3.96 -0.98
N GLN A 90 9.67 4.63 -2.13
CA GLN A 90 10.45 5.85 -2.29
C GLN A 90 9.62 7.02 -1.74
N MET A 91 10.10 7.63 -0.67
CA MET A 91 9.47 8.83 -0.12
C MET A 91 10.18 10.08 -0.64
N LYS A 92 9.40 11.02 -1.17
CA LYS A 92 9.83 12.40 -1.35
C LYS A 92 9.20 13.24 -0.25
N PHE A 93 10.03 13.97 0.50
CA PHE A 93 9.55 14.88 1.53
C PHE A 93 9.12 16.20 0.90
N ASP A 94 8.01 16.76 1.40
CA ASP A 94 7.55 18.08 0.94
C ASP A 94 8.62 19.15 1.18
N GLY A 95 8.91 19.93 0.14
CA GLY A 95 9.98 20.95 0.15
C GLY A 95 11.35 20.44 -0.30
N ASP A 96 11.51 19.14 -0.60
CA ASP A 96 12.74 18.62 -1.17
C ASP A 96 12.89 19.08 -2.64
N LYS A 97 14.00 19.79 -2.90
CA LYS A 97 14.38 20.33 -4.21
C LYS A 97 14.97 19.26 -5.12
N SER A 98 15.16 18.02 -4.65
CA SER A 98 15.63 16.91 -5.47
C SER A 98 14.64 16.62 -6.63
N THR A 99 15.17 16.49 -7.83
CA THR A 99 14.42 16.10 -9.03
C THR A 99 13.86 14.68 -8.87
N PRO A 100 12.64 14.37 -9.33
CA PRO A 100 12.08 13.02 -9.22
C PRO A 100 12.98 12.01 -9.93
N ILE A 101 13.33 10.93 -9.24
CA ILE A 101 13.95 9.75 -9.86
C ILE A 101 12.80 8.83 -10.25
N TYR A 102 12.63 8.61 -11.55
CA TYR A 102 11.77 7.56 -12.06
C TYR A 102 12.64 6.33 -12.29
N ASN A 103 12.30 5.21 -11.65
CA ASN A 103 12.81 3.89 -12.00
C ASN A 103 11.92 3.29 -13.09
#